data_AF-A0AAI9T701-F1
#
_entry.id   AF-A0AAI9T701-F1
#
_cell.length_a   1.000
_cell.length_b   1.000
_cell.length_c   1.000
_cell.angle_alpha   90.00
_cell.angle_beta   90.00
_cell.angle_gamma   90.00
#
_symmetry.space_group_name_H-M   'P 1'
#
loop_
_entity.id
_entity.type
_entity.pdbx_description
1 polymer ?
#
loop_
_entity_poly.entity_id
_entity_poly.type
_entity_poly.pdbx_seq_one_letter_code
_entity_poly.pdbx_strand_id
1 'polypeptide(L)'
;MVYIYKSGCLFACSSNSNFLEVILSSYIYKHIHCVELNFTRKTTVSNCILFSALSVEINQRRMTSAPSDSGMMQAVVFHGPYKVAVEQRPIPKVQNPEDIVVKVGYTALCGSELHMFRGVEPAGTGFIMGHEFVGEVIEMGSAVKTLQKGDRVVTAFTTSCGECFYCKQGWSSRCDKNGLFGCDSLDGGQAEYARIPNADGSAMKAPEGVDEKYLVLMGDIFPTGWFAANNAFKNSTPEQIAEQTVVLIGCGPVGLCALINALEYKPKHILAVDSVPSRLELAKSLGAEPWNFQLDRAGLDKRVQELTNGRGADAVIEVVGLSPALRTGFELLRPWGTISSVGVHNGEIPWDGNDAYSKNLTVQMGRCPVRSVAPQALEVLKRNQHKLSFMADKIMPLSQAVEAYDIFNKMQVQKVIFQADHKNTCNLSLSTIHLNFFTSHLPPSPLTFFPFLLLLFPPPLPLSLNCIFLFIFLLLS
;
A
#
# COMPACT_ATOMS: atom_id res chain seq x y z
N MET A 1 -43.14 -31.31 -22.44
CA MET A 1 -43.85 -30.34 -21.57
C MET A 1 -42.89 -29.89 -20.47
N VAL A 2 -42.99 -28.60 -20.14
CA VAL A 2 -42.18 -27.71 -19.27
C VAL A 2 -41.40 -28.34 -18.08
N TYR A 3 -40.23 -27.74 -17.83
CA TYR A 3 -39.09 -28.01 -16.94
C TYR A 3 -39.35 -28.01 -15.41
N ILE A 4 -38.48 -28.70 -14.64
CA ILE A 4 -37.60 -28.14 -13.58
C ILE A 4 -36.50 -29.16 -13.17
N TYR A 5 -35.30 -28.62 -12.94
CA TYR A 5 -33.98 -29.20 -12.62
C TYR A 5 -33.83 -29.79 -11.20
N LYS A 6 -33.09 -30.92 -11.07
CA LYS A 6 -31.81 -31.05 -10.32
C LYS A 6 -31.28 -32.51 -10.37
N SER A 7 -30.15 -32.69 -11.07
CA SER A 7 -29.07 -33.70 -10.89
C SER A 7 -29.34 -34.85 -9.89
N GLY A 8 -29.51 -36.12 -10.26
CA GLY A 8 -28.61 -36.99 -11.06
C GLY A 8 -27.37 -37.37 -10.22
N CYS A 9 -27.08 -38.62 -9.78
CA CYS A 9 -27.33 -39.94 -10.36
C CYS A 9 -27.44 -41.06 -9.28
N LEU A 10 -28.14 -42.15 -9.62
CA LEU A 10 -28.08 -43.49 -8.99
C LEU A 10 -26.76 -44.20 -9.33
N PHE A 11 -26.31 -45.15 -8.50
CA PHE A 11 -25.77 -46.43 -8.99
C PHE A 11 -26.04 -47.63 -8.05
N ALA A 12 -26.30 -48.76 -8.69
CA ALA A 12 -26.63 -50.08 -8.16
C ALA A 12 -25.37 -50.88 -7.74
N CYS A 13 -25.55 -51.86 -6.86
CA CYS A 13 -24.51 -52.74 -6.35
C CYS A 13 -24.63 -54.14 -6.99
N SER A 14 -23.52 -54.72 -7.47
CA SER A 14 -23.45 -56.16 -7.77
C SER A 14 -22.20 -56.77 -7.15
N SER A 15 -22.41 -57.90 -6.47
CA SER A 15 -21.46 -58.69 -5.69
C SER A 15 -20.40 -59.40 -6.53
N ASN A 16 -19.12 -59.24 -6.18
CA ASN A 16 -18.22 -60.35 -5.82
C ASN A 16 -16.78 -59.86 -5.51
N SER A 17 -16.14 -60.59 -4.60
CA SER A 17 -14.71 -60.59 -4.23
C SER A 17 -14.13 -59.42 -3.41
N ASN A 18 -13.95 -59.70 -2.11
CA ASN A 18 -12.87 -59.31 -1.19
C ASN A 18 -11.89 -58.22 -1.66
N PHE A 19 -12.27 -56.95 -1.62
CA PHE A 19 -11.43 -55.80 -1.28
C PHE A 19 -12.39 -54.61 -1.06
N LEU A 20 -12.37 -53.99 0.12
CA LEU A 20 -13.19 -52.81 0.41
C LEU A 20 -12.35 -51.57 0.10
N GLU A 21 -12.39 -51.11 -1.16
CA GLU A 21 -11.87 -49.80 -1.56
C GLU A 21 -12.92 -48.73 -1.28
N VAL A 22 -12.63 -47.84 -0.34
CA VAL A 22 -13.43 -46.62 -0.12
C VAL A 22 -12.91 -45.54 -1.06
N ILE A 23 -13.59 -45.32 -2.18
CA ILE A 23 -13.31 -44.20 -3.10
C ILE A 23 -14.21 -43.03 -2.68
N LEU A 24 -13.63 -42.02 -2.03
CA LEU A 24 -14.26 -40.71 -1.82
C LEU A 24 -14.04 -39.86 -3.08
N SER A 25 -15.13 -39.61 -3.82
CA SER A 25 -15.15 -38.65 -4.93
C SER A 25 -14.97 -37.22 -4.40
N SER A 26 -13.86 -36.61 -4.77
CA SER A 26 -13.48 -35.24 -4.44
C SER A 26 -14.20 -34.24 -5.35
N TYR A 27 -15.15 -33.50 -4.77
CA TYR A 27 -15.34 -32.11 -5.16
C TYR A 27 -14.73 -31.25 -4.05
N ILE A 28 -13.85 -30.35 -4.46
CA ILE A 28 -13.14 -29.33 -3.66
C ILE A 28 -11.78 -29.81 -3.08
N TYR A 29 -10.73 -29.08 -3.52
CA TYR A 29 -9.29 -29.11 -3.18
C TYR A 29 -8.40 -30.22 -3.78
N LYS A 30 -7.66 -29.82 -4.84
CA LYS A 30 -6.39 -30.42 -5.26
C LYS A 30 -5.40 -30.35 -4.09
N HIS A 31 -5.03 -31.51 -3.53
CA HIS A 31 -3.66 -31.93 -3.15
C HIS A 31 -3.76 -33.34 -2.52
N ILE A 32 -3.41 -34.39 -3.27
CA ILE A 32 -3.33 -35.77 -2.77
C ILE A 32 -1.85 -36.10 -2.52
N HIS A 33 -1.54 -36.62 -1.33
CA HIS A 33 -0.33 -37.43 -1.08
C HIS A 33 -0.75 -38.89 -0.89
N CYS A 34 -0.12 -39.83 -1.60
CA CYS A 34 -0.24 -41.27 -1.37
C CYS A 34 0.39 -41.63 -0.01
N VAL A 35 -0.26 -42.51 0.76
CA VAL A 35 0.30 -43.12 1.97
C VAL A 35 0.42 -44.62 1.73
N GLU A 36 1.64 -45.16 1.80
CA GLU A 36 1.90 -46.61 1.85
C GLU A 36 2.01 -47.05 3.32
N LEU A 37 1.29 -48.11 3.69
CA LEU A 37 1.38 -48.75 5.02
C LEU A 37 1.95 -50.16 4.86
N ASN A 38 3.08 -50.45 5.51
CA ASN A 38 3.65 -51.79 5.58
C ASN A 38 3.43 -52.42 6.96
N PHE A 39 2.92 -53.65 7.00
CA PHE A 39 2.73 -54.43 8.22
C PHE A 39 3.74 -55.58 8.28
N THR A 40 4.47 -55.70 9.39
CA THR A 40 5.32 -56.88 9.68
C THR A 40 4.73 -57.69 10.84
N ARG A 41 4.42 -58.97 10.59
CA ARG A 41 4.00 -59.96 11.59
C ARG A 41 5.23 -60.66 12.18
N LYS A 42 5.30 -60.81 13.52
CA LYS A 42 5.98 -61.94 14.18
C LYS A 42 5.19 -62.43 15.40
N THR A 43 4.76 -63.69 15.31
CA THR A 43 4.26 -64.61 16.38
C THR A 43 5.46 -65.19 17.17
N THR A 44 5.42 -65.77 18.39
CA THR A 44 4.38 -66.39 19.24
C THR A 44 4.92 -66.62 20.69
N VAL A 45 4.04 -66.52 21.70
CA VAL A 45 3.88 -67.32 22.96
C VAL A 45 4.91 -67.25 24.11
N SER A 46 4.53 -66.62 25.24
CA SER A 46 4.15 -67.26 26.53
C SER A 46 3.95 -66.25 27.67
N ASN A 47 2.81 -66.37 28.37
CA ASN A 47 2.41 -65.82 29.68
C ASN A 47 3.20 -64.63 30.27
N CYS A 48 2.73 -63.41 29.99
CA CYS A 48 2.53 -62.31 30.95
C CYS A 48 2.01 -61.09 30.18
N ILE A 49 0.93 -60.47 30.67
CA ILE A 49 0.39 -59.24 30.09
C ILE A 49 1.35 -58.09 30.45
N LEU A 50 2.18 -57.69 29.48
CA LEU A 50 2.88 -56.42 29.46
C LEU A 50 2.26 -55.57 28.36
N PHE A 51 1.57 -54.49 28.73
CA PHE A 51 1.25 -53.42 27.78
C PHE A 51 2.56 -52.70 27.45
N SER A 52 3.20 -53.06 26.34
CA SER A 52 4.24 -52.26 25.75
C SER A 52 3.61 -51.09 25.00
N ALA A 53 4.10 -49.87 25.25
CA ALA A 53 3.76 -48.71 24.47
C ALA A 53 4.14 -48.96 23.00
N LEU A 54 3.17 -48.88 22.09
CA LEU A 54 3.44 -48.81 20.65
C LEU A 54 3.95 -47.41 20.32
N SER A 55 5.27 -47.28 20.16
CA SER A 55 5.88 -46.14 19.50
C SER A 55 5.66 -46.30 17.99
N VAL A 56 4.76 -45.50 17.40
CA VAL A 56 4.72 -45.34 15.94
C VAL A 56 5.77 -44.29 15.58
N GLU A 57 6.92 -44.74 15.11
CA GLU A 57 7.90 -43.85 14.47
C GLU A 57 7.38 -43.47 13.09
N ILE A 58 6.73 -42.30 13.00
CA ILE A 58 6.45 -41.66 11.70
C ILE A 58 7.80 -41.11 11.21
N ASN A 59 8.51 -41.91 10.43
CA ASN A 59 9.70 -41.47 9.75
C ASN A 59 9.28 -40.57 8.56
N GLN A 60 8.91 -39.33 8.84
CA GLN A 60 8.81 -38.31 7.80
C GLN A 60 10.23 -38.05 7.30
N ARG A 61 10.63 -38.73 6.22
CA ARG A 61 11.68 -38.19 5.35
C ARG A 61 11.23 -36.78 5.00
N ARG A 62 12.03 -35.81 5.46
CA ARG A 62 11.94 -34.42 5.04
C ARG A 62 12.18 -34.40 3.53
N MET A 63 11.13 -34.59 2.74
CA MET A 63 11.13 -34.03 1.40
C MET A 63 11.04 -32.53 1.60
N THR A 64 12.19 -31.90 1.79
CA THR A 64 12.32 -30.50 1.42
C THR A 64 11.99 -30.45 -0.06
N SER A 65 10.73 -30.17 -0.41
CA SER A 65 10.48 -29.57 -1.70
C SER A 65 11.33 -28.30 -1.70
N ALA A 66 12.40 -28.32 -2.49
CA ALA A 66 13.16 -27.11 -2.77
C ALA A 66 12.14 -26.02 -3.11
N PRO A 67 12.29 -24.78 -2.60
CA PRO A 67 11.45 -23.70 -3.09
C PRO A 67 11.55 -23.73 -4.61
N SER A 68 10.42 -23.68 -5.31
CA SER A 68 10.39 -23.57 -6.77
C SER A 68 10.89 -22.17 -7.11
N ASP A 69 12.20 -21.96 -6.97
CA ASP A 69 12.89 -20.71 -7.19
C ASP A 69 13.12 -20.57 -8.69
N SER A 70 12.03 -20.30 -9.42
CA SER A 70 12.12 -20.07 -10.86
C SER A 70 12.93 -18.82 -11.21
N GLY A 71 13.42 -18.05 -10.23
CA GLY A 71 14.07 -16.77 -10.44
C GLY A 71 13.14 -15.72 -11.07
N MET A 72 11.82 -15.95 -11.03
CA MET A 72 10.78 -15.11 -11.63
C MET A 72 9.87 -14.53 -10.55
N MET A 73 9.26 -13.39 -10.85
CA MET A 73 8.31 -12.65 -10.03
C MET A 73 7.14 -12.15 -10.87
N GLN A 74 6.01 -11.87 -10.25
CA GLN A 74 4.93 -11.11 -10.88
C GLN A 74 5.25 -9.61 -10.90
N ALA A 75 4.92 -8.95 -12.00
CA ALA A 75 5.06 -7.52 -12.19
C ALA A 75 4.00 -6.96 -13.14
N VAL A 76 3.63 -5.69 -12.93
CA VAL A 76 2.73 -4.94 -13.82
C VAL A 76 3.56 -4.32 -14.94
N VAL A 77 3.37 -4.79 -16.17
CA VAL A 77 4.12 -4.36 -17.35
C VAL A 77 3.26 -3.47 -18.23
N PHE A 78 3.84 -2.37 -18.71
CA PHE A 78 3.18 -1.45 -19.62
C PHE A 78 3.34 -1.86 -21.09
N HIS A 79 2.23 -1.92 -21.82
CA HIS A 79 2.17 -2.31 -23.24
C HIS A 79 1.60 -1.20 -24.14
N GLY A 80 1.72 0.05 -23.68
CA GLY A 80 1.20 1.23 -24.36
C GLY A 80 -0.15 1.69 -23.83
N PRO A 81 -0.75 2.72 -24.45
CA PRO A 81 -1.94 3.37 -23.94
C PRO A 81 -3.08 2.41 -23.63
N TYR A 82 -3.60 2.50 -22.40
CA TYR A 82 -4.67 1.70 -21.80
C TYR A 82 -4.35 0.21 -21.68
N LYS A 83 -3.08 -0.19 -21.80
CA LYS A 83 -2.65 -1.59 -21.80
C LYS A 83 -1.58 -1.81 -20.75
N VAL A 84 -1.99 -2.38 -19.63
CA VAL A 84 -1.09 -2.97 -18.63
C VAL A 84 -1.43 -4.45 -18.50
N ALA A 85 -0.44 -5.28 -18.17
CA ALA A 85 -0.62 -6.70 -17.93
C ALA A 85 0.19 -7.14 -16.70
N VAL A 86 -0.31 -8.12 -15.95
CA VAL A 86 0.48 -8.80 -14.92
C VAL A 86 1.23 -9.94 -15.59
N GLU A 87 2.55 -9.92 -15.49
CA GLU A 87 3.44 -10.86 -16.17
C GLU A 87 4.52 -11.43 -15.26
N GLN A 88 5.04 -12.60 -15.62
CA GLN A 88 6.23 -13.16 -15.00
C GLN A 88 7.49 -12.48 -15.56
N ARG A 89 8.30 -11.89 -14.67
CA ARG A 89 9.57 -11.23 -14.98
C ARG A 89 10.70 -11.81 -14.13
N PRO A 90 11.96 -11.81 -14.58
CA PRO A 90 13.06 -12.22 -13.73
C PRO A 90 13.15 -11.34 -12.46
N ILE A 91 13.44 -11.95 -11.31
CA ILE A 91 13.75 -11.22 -10.09
C ILE A 91 15.00 -10.37 -10.36
N PRO A 92 14.96 -9.05 -10.13
CA PRO A 92 16.10 -8.20 -10.41
C PRO A 92 17.28 -8.54 -9.50
N LYS A 93 18.49 -8.24 -9.99
CA LYS A 93 19.75 -8.38 -9.26
C LYS A 93 20.39 -7.03 -9.07
N VAL A 94 21.30 -6.94 -8.10
CA VAL A 94 22.20 -5.78 -7.97
C VAL A 94 23.00 -5.66 -9.27
N GLN A 95 22.97 -4.48 -9.89
CA GLN A 95 23.70 -4.21 -11.13
C GLN A 95 24.94 -3.35 -10.87
N ASN A 96 24.87 -2.45 -9.89
CA ASN A 96 25.97 -1.57 -9.48
C ASN A 96 26.25 -1.68 -7.97
N PRO A 97 27.47 -1.33 -7.50
CA PRO A 97 27.83 -1.37 -6.09
C PRO A 97 26.91 -0.55 -5.16
N GLU A 98 26.24 0.47 -5.67
CA GLU A 98 25.33 1.34 -4.92
C GLU A 98 23.86 0.88 -4.94
N ASP A 99 23.54 -0.20 -5.66
CA ASP A 99 22.16 -0.68 -5.78
C ASP A 99 21.74 -1.53 -4.58
N ILE A 100 20.44 -1.60 -4.32
CA ILE A 100 19.81 -2.65 -3.51
C ILE A 100 18.70 -3.34 -4.31
N VAL A 101 18.33 -4.54 -3.90
CA VAL A 101 17.08 -5.20 -4.31
C VAL A 101 16.21 -5.36 -3.08
N VAL A 102 14.94 -4.98 -3.21
CA VAL A 102 13.94 -5.11 -2.16
C VAL A 102 12.87 -6.14 -2.53
N LYS A 103 12.40 -6.87 -1.53
CA LYS A 103 11.15 -7.62 -1.55
C LYS A 103 10.03 -6.63 -1.25
N VAL A 104 9.23 -6.27 -2.25
CA VAL A 104 8.19 -5.24 -2.14
C VAL A 104 7.08 -5.75 -1.22
N GLY A 105 6.68 -4.98 -0.21
CA GLY A 105 5.51 -5.31 0.62
C GLY A 105 4.25 -4.70 0.03
N TYR A 106 4.28 -3.36 -0.12
CA TYR A 106 3.24 -2.58 -0.76
C TYR A 106 3.81 -1.69 -1.86
N THR A 107 3.02 -1.49 -2.89
CA THR A 107 3.25 -0.51 -3.95
C THR A 107 1.94 0.18 -4.27
N ALA A 108 1.96 1.36 -4.86
CA ALA A 108 0.74 2.12 -5.10
C ALA A 108 0.65 2.64 -6.53
N LEU A 109 -0.57 2.97 -6.91
CA LEU A 109 -0.90 3.58 -8.19
C LEU A 109 -0.97 5.10 -8.01
N CYS A 110 -0.17 5.85 -8.78
CA CYS A 110 -0.17 7.30 -8.74
C CYS A 110 -0.97 7.91 -9.90
N GLY A 111 -1.55 9.08 -9.67
CA GLY A 111 -2.27 9.82 -10.72
C GLY A 111 -1.37 10.20 -11.90
N SER A 112 -0.08 10.42 -11.64
CA SER A 112 0.92 10.73 -12.67
C SER A 112 1.10 9.58 -13.66
N GLU A 113 1.03 8.33 -13.19
CA GLU A 113 1.12 7.13 -14.03
C GLU A 113 -0.06 7.04 -15.01
N LEU A 114 -1.20 7.67 -14.69
CA LEU A 114 -2.32 7.75 -15.60
C LEU A 114 -2.05 8.65 -16.82
N HIS A 115 -1.12 9.61 -16.75
CA HIS A 115 -0.77 10.42 -17.94
C HIS A 115 -0.14 9.55 -19.02
N MET A 116 0.79 8.68 -18.62
CA MET A 116 1.40 7.67 -19.48
C MET A 116 0.39 6.59 -19.88
N PHE A 117 -0.36 6.03 -18.93
CA PHE A 117 -1.39 5.03 -19.22
C PHE A 117 -2.43 5.52 -20.23
N ARG A 118 -2.82 6.80 -20.19
CA ARG A 118 -3.77 7.38 -21.14
C ARG A 118 -3.14 7.78 -22.48
N GLY A 119 -1.81 7.74 -22.60
CA GLY A 119 -1.07 8.19 -23.79
C GLY A 119 -0.97 9.71 -23.92
N VAL A 120 -1.18 10.47 -22.83
CA VAL A 120 -0.99 11.93 -22.81
C VAL A 120 0.51 12.26 -22.76
N GLU A 121 1.27 11.52 -21.96
CA GLU A 121 2.72 11.58 -21.94
C GLU A 121 3.28 10.43 -22.80
N PRO A 122 4.13 10.71 -23.80
CA PRO A 122 4.79 9.66 -24.57
C PRO A 122 5.70 8.81 -23.68
N ALA A 123 5.61 7.49 -23.83
CA ALA A 123 6.50 6.53 -23.19
C ALA A 123 6.72 5.33 -24.12
N GLY A 124 7.83 4.64 -23.94
CA GLY A 124 8.04 3.31 -24.51
C GLY A 124 7.18 2.25 -23.82
N THR A 125 7.54 0.99 -24.01
CA THR A 125 6.77 -0.16 -23.51
C THR A 125 7.71 -1.24 -22.99
N GLY A 126 7.19 -2.14 -22.16
CA GLY A 126 7.89 -3.32 -21.67
C GLY A 126 8.60 -3.17 -20.32
N PHE A 127 8.62 -1.96 -19.75
CA PHE A 127 9.07 -1.73 -18.37
C PHE A 127 7.97 -2.06 -17.35
N ILE A 128 8.39 -2.32 -16.13
CA ILE A 128 7.52 -2.54 -14.97
C ILE A 128 7.04 -1.18 -14.45
N MET A 129 5.74 -1.02 -14.22
CA MET A 129 5.13 0.22 -13.68
C MET A 129 5.45 0.44 -12.20
N GLY A 130 5.09 1.59 -11.64
CA GLY A 130 5.14 1.84 -10.20
C GLY A 130 6.32 2.66 -9.73
N HIS A 131 6.07 3.81 -9.14
CA HIS A 131 7.11 4.61 -8.47
C HIS A 131 6.86 4.89 -6.99
N GLU A 132 5.82 4.29 -6.43
CA GLU A 132 5.53 4.33 -5.00
C GLU A 132 5.61 2.90 -4.46
N PHE A 133 6.64 2.59 -3.67
CA PHE A 133 6.77 1.26 -3.07
C PHE A 133 7.60 1.26 -1.79
N VAL A 134 7.29 0.27 -0.96
CA VAL A 134 8.00 -0.08 0.27
C VAL A 134 8.42 -1.54 0.20
N GLY A 135 9.54 -1.89 0.81
CA GLY A 135 9.99 -3.27 0.81
C GLY A 135 11.12 -3.54 1.79
N GLU A 136 11.46 -4.82 1.92
CA GLU A 136 12.56 -5.31 2.74
C GLU A 136 13.81 -5.55 1.88
N VAL A 137 14.97 -5.04 2.30
CA VAL A 137 16.24 -5.24 1.58
C VAL A 137 16.66 -6.71 1.62
N ILE A 138 16.79 -7.34 0.45
CA ILE A 138 17.22 -8.75 0.33
C ILE A 138 18.62 -8.92 -0.29
N GLU A 139 19.04 -7.96 -1.10
CA GLU A 139 20.33 -7.94 -1.79
C GLU A 139 20.86 -6.50 -1.80
N MET A 140 22.18 -6.34 -1.71
CA MET A 140 22.83 -5.02 -1.67
C MET A 140 24.19 -5.08 -2.35
N GLY A 141 24.53 -4.01 -3.07
CA GLY A 141 25.86 -3.80 -3.59
C GLY A 141 26.86 -3.43 -2.49
N SER A 142 28.15 -3.55 -2.82
CA SER A 142 29.25 -3.39 -1.86
C SER A 142 29.50 -1.95 -1.40
N ALA A 143 28.92 -0.95 -2.07
CA ALA A 143 29.11 0.47 -1.78
C ALA A 143 27.93 1.10 -1.00
N VAL A 144 26.90 0.32 -0.67
CA VAL A 144 25.77 0.77 0.18
C VAL A 144 26.23 0.89 1.62
N LYS A 145 26.03 2.05 2.26
CA LYS A 145 26.58 2.38 3.58
C LYS A 145 25.52 2.58 4.66
N THR A 146 24.31 2.99 4.27
CA THR A 146 23.28 3.43 5.23
C THR A 146 22.19 2.41 5.51
N LEU A 147 22.21 1.28 4.77
CA LEU A 147 21.20 0.22 4.84
C LEU A 147 21.88 -1.14 4.97
N GLN A 148 21.14 -2.13 5.46
CA GLN A 148 21.56 -3.53 5.54
C GLN A 148 20.42 -4.47 5.11
N LYS A 149 20.75 -5.73 4.83
CA LYS A 149 19.73 -6.77 4.58
C LYS A 149 18.76 -6.88 5.76
N GLY A 150 17.48 -7.05 5.46
CA GLY A 150 16.38 -7.09 6.42
C GLY A 150 15.85 -5.71 6.83
N ASP A 151 16.52 -4.61 6.46
CA ASP A 151 15.95 -3.28 6.66
C ASP A 151 14.70 -3.10 5.79
N ARG A 152 13.64 -2.58 6.40
CA ARG A 152 12.47 -2.10 5.66
C ARG A 152 12.73 -0.69 5.18
N VAL A 153 12.38 -0.40 3.94
CA VAL A 153 12.63 0.89 3.30
C VAL A 153 11.42 1.37 2.50
N VAL A 154 11.33 2.68 2.34
CA VAL A 154 10.52 3.35 1.31
C VAL A 154 11.46 4.08 0.36
N THR A 155 11.17 4.02 -0.93
CA THR A 155 11.97 4.75 -1.93
C THR A 155 11.29 6.04 -2.34
N ALA A 156 12.08 7.10 -2.54
CA ALA A 156 11.60 8.23 -3.34
C ALA A 156 11.29 7.76 -4.77
N PHE A 157 10.28 8.35 -5.40
CA PHE A 157 9.87 8.01 -6.77
C PHE A 157 10.93 8.30 -7.84
N THR A 158 11.99 9.05 -7.48
CA THR A 158 13.18 9.26 -8.30
C THR A 158 14.45 8.91 -7.53
N THR A 159 15.45 8.38 -8.24
CA THR A 159 16.76 8.09 -7.65
C THR A 159 17.56 9.37 -7.41
N SER A 160 18.41 9.35 -6.39
CA SER A 160 19.40 10.41 -6.15
C SER A 160 20.71 9.83 -5.64
N CYS A 161 21.84 10.44 -6.05
CA CYS A 161 23.18 9.98 -5.67
C CYS A 161 23.67 10.49 -4.31
N GLY A 162 23.05 11.54 -3.77
CA GLY A 162 23.44 12.14 -2.49
C GLY A 162 24.69 13.03 -2.52
N GLU A 163 25.46 13.06 -3.62
CA GLU A 163 26.79 13.69 -3.66
C GLU A 163 26.99 14.78 -4.72
N CYS A 164 26.14 14.84 -5.74
CA CYS A 164 26.21 15.86 -6.80
C CYS A 164 25.84 17.26 -6.30
N PHE A 165 26.06 18.27 -7.14
CA PHE A 165 25.72 19.66 -6.85
C PHE A 165 24.28 19.81 -6.34
N TYR A 166 23.31 19.26 -7.06
CA TYR A 166 21.89 19.34 -6.70
C TYR A 166 21.58 18.60 -5.39
N CYS A 167 22.12 17.39 -5.21
CA CYS A 167 21.86 16.61 -4.00
C CYS A 167 22.42 17.31 -2.74
N LYS A 168 23.63 17.87 -2.81
CA LYS A 168 24.25 18.60 -1.68
C LYS A 168 23.46 19.83 -1.24
N GLN A 169 22.68 20.42 -2.14
CA GLN A 169 21.81 21.57 -1.87
C GLN A 169 20.39 21.19 -1.46
N GLY A 170 20.08 19.90 -1.33
CA GLY A 170 18.72 19.44 -1.02
C GLY A 170 17.76 19.49 -2.21
N TRP A 171 18.27 19.49 -3.45
CA TRP A 171 17.49 19.48 -4.68
C TRP A 171 17.50 18.10 -5.33
N SER A 172 17.20 17.06 -4.56
CA SER A 172 17.30 15.66 -5.03
C SER A 172 16.46 15.36 -6.27
N SER A 173 15.38 16.10 -6.51
CA SER A 173 14.56 15.98 -7.73
C SER A 173 15.27 16.42 -8.99
N ARG A 174 16.51 16.93 -8.93
CA ARG A 174 17.33 17.26 -10.11
C ARG A 174 18.73 16.66 -10.02
N CYS A 175 18.86 15.52 -9.35
CA CYS A 175 20.13 14.79 -9.29
C CYS A 175 20.70 14.48 -10.69
N ASP A 176 22.02 14.55 -10.85
CA ASP A 176 22.70 14.19 -12.11
C ASP A 176 22.51 12.71 -12.48
N LYS A 177 22.33 11.83 -11.47
CA LYS A 177 22.04 10.39 -11.62
C LYS A 177 20.55 10.09 -11.38
N ASN A 178 19.67 11.02 -11.74
CA ASN A 178 18.23 10.88 -11.54
C ASN A 178 17.60 9.92 -12.56
N GLY A 179 16.97 8.85 -12.07
CA GLY A 179 16.04 7.99 -12.80
C GLY A 179 14.66 8.06 -12.16
N LEU A 180 13.61 8.07 -12.97
CA LEU A 180 12.22 7.93 -12.51
C LEU A 180 11.91 6.43 -12.47
N PHE A 181 11.40 5.91 -11.35
CA PHE A 181 10.92 4.52 -11.32
C PHE A 181 9.69 4.36 -12.21
N GLY A 182 9.53 3.21 -12.84
CA GLY A 182 8.37 2.93 -13.68
C GLY A 182 8.40 3.66 -15.02
N CYS A 183 9.56 3.71 -15.67
CA CYS A 183 9.71 4.26 -17.01
C CYS A 183 10.71 3.46 -17.86
N ASP A 184 10.87 3.86 -19.12
CA ASP A 184 11.71 3.18 -20.12
C ASP A 184 13.15 2.89 -19.67
N SER A 185 13.71 3.76 -18.82
CA SER A 185 15.10 3.64 -18.35
C SER A 185 15.24 2.92 -17.01
N LEU A 186 14.15 2.73 -16.26
CA LEU A 186 14.18 2.15 -14.93
C LEU A 186 12.83 1.51 -14.57
N ASP A 187 12.86 0.19 -14.43
CA ASP A 187 11.74 -0.60 -13.93
C ASP A 187 11.26 -0.08 -12.56
N GLY A 188 9.95 -0.12 -12.37
CA GLY A 188 9.25 0.33 -11.18
C GLY A 188 9.02 -0.77 -10.12
N GLY A 189 8.23 -0.41 -9.12
CA GLY A 189 7.92 -1.22 -7.94
C GLY A 189 6.55 -1.87 -7.91
N GLN A 190 5.72 -1.76 -8.97
CA GLN A 190 4.50 -2.57 -9.11
C GLN A 190 4.87 -4.02 -9.48
N ALA A 191 5.59 -4.68 -8.59
CA ALA A 191 6.16 -6.01 -8.71
C ALA A 191 6.36 -6.64 -7.33
N GLU A 192 6.65 -7.94 -7.27
CA GLU A 192 7.02 -8.60 -6.02
C GLU A 192 8.43 -8.19 -5.53
N TYR A 193 9.34 -7.84 -6.45
CA TYR A 193 10.68 -7.35 -6.13
C TYR A 193 11.06 -6.15 -7.01
N ALA A 194 11.89 -5.26 -6.49
CA ALA A 194 12.34 -4.07 -7.22
C ALA A 194 13.82 -3.78 -6.94
N ARG A 195 14.53 -3.28 -7.96
CA ARG A 195 15.90 -2.77 -7.82
C ARG A 195 15.84 -1.27 -7.54
N ILE A 196 16.59 -0.80 -6.56
CA ILE A 196 16.71 0.63 -6.23
C ILE A 196 18.16 1.04 -6.46
N PRO A 197 18.45 1.82 -7.52
CA PRO A 197 19.78 2.37 -7.75
C PRO A 197 20.13 3.49 -6.75
N ASN A 198 21.42 3.70 -6.51
CA ASN A 198 21.92 4.74 -5.59
C ASN A 198 21.19 4.70 -4.23
N ALA A 199 21.18 3.55 -3.58
CA ALA A 199 20.28 3.24 -2.47
C ALA A 199 20.34 4.24 -1.31
N ASP A 200 21.54 4.62 -0.87
CA ASP A 200 21.74 5.58 0.24
C ASP A 200 21.08 6.95 -0.03
N GLY A 201 21.05 7.35 -1.31
CA GLY A 201 20.46 8.59 -1.75
C GLY A 201 19.03 8.45 -2.27
N SER A 202 18.46 7.24 -2.39
CA SER A 202 17.13 7.03 -3.01
C SER A 202 16.12 6.41 -2.05
N ALA A 203 16.58 5.50 -1.19
CA ALA A 203 15.77 4.83 -0.19
C ALA A 203 15.93 5.48 1.19
N MET A 204 14.90 5.29 2.01
CA MET A 204 14.84 5.75 3.38
C MET A 204 14.36 4.59 4.24
N LYS A 205 15.06 4.34 5.34
CA LYS A 205 14.66 3.32 6.30
C LYS A 205 13.26 3.63 6.83
N ALA A 206 12.41 2.62 6.87
CA ALA A 206 11.08 2.72 7.44
C ALA A 206 11.19 3.17 8.91
N PRO A 207 10.50 4.26 9.31
CA PRO A 207 10.53 4.68 10.69
C PRO A 207 9.72 3.75 11.58
N GLU A 208 9.99 3.81 12.87
CA GLU A 208 9.08 3.28 13.87
C GLU A 208 7.78 4.10 13.92
N GLY A 209 6.66 3.44 14.23
CA GLY A 209 5.38 4.09 14.51
C GLY A 209 4.59 4.55 13.28
N VAL A 210 4.98 4.18 12.06
CA VAL A 210 4.18 4.41 10.84
C VAL A 210 3.72 3.07 10.27
N ASP A 211 2.41 2.91 10.08
CA ASP A 211 1.86 1.73 9.41
C ASP A 211 2.37 1.66 7.97
N GLU A 212 2.83 0.48 7.55
CA GLU A 212 3.47 0.25 6.26
C GLU A 212 2.56 0.63 5.08
N LYS A 213 1.24 0.45 5.22
CA LYS A 213 0.27 0.86 4.18
C LYS A 213 0.20 2.37 3.99
N TYR A 214 0.57 3.18 4.98
CA TYR A 214 0.69 4.63 4.84
C TYR A 214 2.12 5.04 4.49
N LEU A 215 3.11 4.23 4.85
CA LEU A 215 4.51 4.48 4.49
C LEU A 215 4.71 4.53 2.98
N VAL A 216 3.94 3.76 2.19
CA VAL A 216 3.99 3.83 0.71
C VAL A 216 3.75 5.24 0.16
N LEU A 217 2.97 6.06 0.85
CA LEU A 217 2.69 7.45 0.46
C LEU A 217 3.92 8.36 0.59
N MET A 218 4.92 7.95 1.39
CA MET A 218 6.22 8.63 1.49
C MET A 218 7.10 8.46 0.26
N GLY A 219 6.73 7.57 -0.67
CA GLY A 219 7.43 7.44 -1.93
C GLY A 219 7.22 8.63 -2.87
N ASP A 220 6.05 9.27 -2.79
CA ASP A 220 5.69 10.43 -3.61
C ASP A 220 4.71 11.38 -2.90
N ILE A 221 3.42 11.00 -2.87
CA ILE A 221 2.36 12.01 -2.75
C ILE A 221 2.35 12.76 -1.42
N PHE A 222 2.78 12.13 -0.32
CA PHE A 222 2.80 12.77 0.98
C PHE A 222 3.92 13.82 1.09
N PRO A 223 5.20 13.50 0.78
CA PRO A 223 6.26 14.48 0.61
C PRO A 223 5.96 15.56 -0.42
N THR A 224 5.32 15.20 -1.54
CA THR A 224 4.90 16.18 -2.56
C THR A 224 3.87 17.17 -1.99
N GLY A 225 2.91 16.69 -1.21
CA GLY A 225 1.98 17.55 -0.46
C GLY A 225 2.69 18.44 0.57
N TRP A 226 3.66 17.90 1.31
CA TRP A 226 4.50 18.68 2.23
C TRP A 226 5.27 19.77 1.50
N PHE A 227 5.90 19.44 0.37
CA PHE A 227 6.66 20.38 -0.44
C PHE A 227 5.78 21.52 -0.96
N ALA A 228 4.55 21.21 -1.38
CA ALA A 228 3.57 22.20 -1.82
C ALA A 228 3.19 23.17 -0.69
N ALA A 229 2.87 22.63 0.50
CA ALA A 229 2.57 23.44 1.67
C ALA A 229 3.77 24.31 2.09
N ASN A 230 4.96 23.70 2.19
CA ASN A 230 6.17 24.42 2.56
C ASN A 230 6.49 25.56 1.58
N ASN A 231 6.33 25.36 0.28
CA ASN A 231 6.55 26.43 -0.69
C ASN A 231 5.59 27.61 -0.54
N ALA A 232 4.34 27.35 -0.12
CA ALA A 232 3.37 28.40 0.15
C ALA A 232 3.76 29.26 1.37
N PHE A 233 4.41 28.67 2.38
CA PHE A 233 4.59 29.31 3.69
C PHE A 233 6.04 29.64 4.08
N LYS A 234 7.06 29.08 3.43
CA LYS A 234 8.48 29.18 3.85
C LYS A 234 9.04 30.59 4.02
N ASN A 235 8.40 31.58 3.41
CA ASN A 235 8.79 32.99 3.48
C ASN A 235 7.91 33.81 4.43
N SER A 236 7.12 33.15 5.28
CA SER A 236 6.21 33.78 6.25
C SER A 236 6.51 33.30 7.67
N THR A 237 6.37 34.18 8.64
CA THR A 237 6.44 33.79 10.06
C THR A 237 5.14 33.08 10.48
N PRO A 238 5.15 32.28 11.56
CA PRO A 238 3.92 31.66 12.08
C PRO A 238 2.79 32.66 12.33
N GLU A 239 3.11 33.86 12.84
CA GLU A 239 2.14 34.93 13.10
C GLU A 239 1.54 35.48 11.80
N GLN A 240 2.35 35.61 10.75
CA GLN A 240 1.86 36.00 9.43
C GLN A 240 0.95 34.91 8.86
N ILE A 241 1.34 33.65 8.94
CA ILE A 241 0.56 32.52 8.42
C ILE A 241 -0.81 32.43 9.11
N ALA A 242 -0.86 32.64 10.43
CA ALA A 242 -2.11 32.61 11.19
C ALA A 242 -3.17 33.62 10.72
N GLU A 243 -2.78 34.63 9.92
CA GLU A 243 -3.69 35.59 9.29
C GLU A 243 -3.95 35.34 7.79
N GLN A 244 -3.30 34.33 7.20
CA GLN A 244 -3.39 34.06 5.76
C GLN A 244 -4.68 33.35 5.35
N THR A 245 -5.23 33.77 4.22
CA THR A 245 -6.23 33.01 3.45
C THR A 245 -5.55 32.25 2.32
N VAL A 246 -5.74 30.94 2.29
CA VAL A 246 -5.09 30.03 1.35
C VAL A 246 -6.13 29.39 0.45
N VAL A 247 -5.83 29.28 -0.85
CA VAL A 247 -6.65 28.53 -1.80
C VAL A 247 -5.86 27.30 -2.26
N LEU A 248 -6.41 26.12 -2.02
CA LEU A 248 -5.87 24.84 -2.48
C LEU A 248 -6.69 24.37 -3.68
N ILE A 249 -6.07 24.27 -4.85
CA ILE A 249 -6.72 23.90 -6.11
C ILE A 249 -6.35 22.46 -6.47
N GLY A 250 -7.36 21.60 -6.47
CA GLY A 250 -7.26 20.16 -6.69
C GLY A 250 -7.29 19.38 -5.37
N CYS A 251 -8.33 18.57 -5.18
CA CYS A 251 -8.55 17.73 -4.00
C CYS A 251 -8.35 16.24 -4.31
N GLY A 252 -7.51 15.91 -5.29
CA GLY A 252 -7.02 14.54 -5.51
C GLY A 252 -6.03 14.10 -4.42
N PRO A 253 -5.41 12.91 -4.55
CA PRO A 253 -4.55 12.36 -3.50
C PRO A 253 -3.43 13.30 -3.03
N VAL A 254 -2.68 13.89 -3.97
CA VAL A 254 -1.62 14.88 -3.66
C VAL A 254 -2.21 16.12 -2.98
N GLY A 255 -3.38 16.58 -3.43
CA GLY A 255 -4.07 17.73 -2.85
C GLY A 255 -4.54 17.52 -1.42
N LEU A 256 -5.08 16.34 -1.11
CA LEU A 256 -5.48 15.99 0.26
C LEU A 256 -4.25 15.82 1.16
N CYS A 257 -3.14 15.27 0.66
CA CYS A 257 -1.86 15.30 1.36
C CYS A 257 -1.36 16.74 1.59
N ALA A 258 -1.45 17.62 0.57
CA ALA A 258 -1.07 19.02 0.68
C ALA A 258 -1.94 19.77 1.70
N LEU A 259 -3.24 19.48 1.75
CA LEU A 259 -4.17 20.05 2.72
C LEU A 259 -3.77 19.68 4.15
N ILE A 260 -3.53 18.39 4.42
CA ILE A 260 -3.09 17.92 5.75
C ILE A 260 -1.80 18.62 6.16
N ASN A 261 -0.84 18.75 5.25
CA ASN A 261 0.42 19.44 5.53
C ASN A 261 0.22 20.95 5.73
N ALA A 262 -0.64 21.61 4.94
CA ALA A 262 -0.92 23.03 5.05
C ALA A 262 -1.61 23.39 6.38
N LEU A 263 -2.49 22.51 6.88
CA LEU A 263 -3.17 22.70 8.17
C LEU A 263 -2.20 22.69 9.37
N GLU A 264 -1.04 22.05 9.28
CA GLU A 264 -0.01 22.09 10.33
C GLU A 264 0.59 23.50 10.51
N TYR A 265 0.57 24.31 9.45
CA TYR A 265 1.00 25.71 9.50
C TYR A 265 -0.07 26.65 10.10
N LYS A 266 -1.29 26.13 10.34
CA LYS A 266 -2.41 26.84 10.97
C LYS A 266 -2.79 28.18 10.30
N PRO A 267 -2.97 28.24 8.97
CA PRO A 267 -3.48 29.45 8.34
C PRO A 267 -4.92 29.74 8.80
N LYS A 268 -5.32 31.01 8.70
CA LYS A 268 -6.65 31.46 9.15
C LYS A 268 -7.78 30.76 8.40
N HIS A 269 -7.62 30.64 7.08
CA HIS A 269 -8.60 30.04 6.19
C HIS A 269 -7.90 29.20 5.12
N ILE A 270 -8.46 28.02 4.82
CA ILE A 270 -8.10 27.23 3.64
C ILE A 270 -9.38 26.90 2.87
N LEU A 271 -9.47 27.36 1.63
CA LEU A 271 -10.52 26.99 0.69
C LEU A 271 -9.99 25.88 -0.22
N ALA A 272 -10.65 24.73 -0.22
CA ALA A 272 -10.27 23.58 -1.05
C ALA A 272 -11.19 23.50 -2.28
N VAL A 273 -10.61 23.64 -3.47
CA VAL A 273 -11.31 23.81 -4.73
C VAL A 273 -11.15 22.56 -5.59
N ASP A 274 -12.26 21.98 -6.05
CA ASP A 274 -12.30 20.84 -6.97
C ASP A 274 -13.66 20.82 -7.72
N SER A 275 -13.84 19.93 -8.68
CA SER A 275 -15.12 19.69 -9.34
C SER A 275 -15.83 18.44 -8.82
N VAL A 276 -15.13 17.54 -8.13
CA VAL A 276 -15.64 16.24 -7.69
C VAL A 276 -16.19 16.32 -6.26
N PRO A 277 -17.51 16.13 -6.05
CA PRO A 277 -18.13 16.28 -4.72
C PRO A 277 -17.52 15.40 -3.63
N SER A 278 -17.19 14.15 -3.93
CA SER A 278 -16.61 13.23 -2.93
C SER A 278 -15.22 13.67 -2.45
N ARG A 279 -14.43 14.33 -3.30
CA ARG A 279 -13.13 14.91 -2.92
C ARG A 279 -13.30 16.14 -2.03
N LEU A 280 -14.31 16.96 -2.32
CA LEU A 280 -14.65 18.13 -1.52
C LEU A 280 -15.16 17.75 -0.13
N GLU A 281 -15.98 16.70 0.00
CA GLU A 281 -16.40 16.20 1.31
C GLU A 281 -15.22 15.67 2.14
N LEU A 282 -14.25 15.01 1.51
CA LEU A 282 -13.00 14.63 2.18
C LEU A 282 -12.21 15.86 2.64
N ALA A 283 -12.02 16.86 1.77
CA ALA A 283 -11.32 18.09 2.13
C ALA A 283 -12.01 18.82 3.30
N LYS A 284 -13.35 18.85 3.29
CA LYS A 284 -14.16 19.38 4.39
C LYS A 284 -13.92 18.62 5.70
N SER A 285 -13.94 17.29 5.66
CA SER A 285 -13.71 16.46 6.85
C SER A 285 -12.31 16.64 7.45
N LEU A 286 -11.34 17.08 6.64
CA LEU A 286 -9.98 17.38 7.06
C LEU A 286 -9.83 18.80 7.64
N GLY A 287 -10.80 19.69 7.43
CA GLY A 287 -10.83 21.04 8.00
C GLY A 287 -10.73 22.19 7.00
N ALA A 288 -10.85 21.94 5.69
CA ALA A 288 -10.96 23.01 4.70
C ALA A 288 -12.42 23.45 4.46
N GLU A 289 -12.59 24.65 3.92
CA GLU A 289 -13.86 25.09 3.34
C GLU A 289 -13.95 24.57 1.90
N PRO A 290 -14.85 23.62 1.57
CA PRO A 290 -14.91 23.05 0.23
C PRO A 290 -15.59 24.00 -0.76
N TRP A 291 -15.08 24.03 -1.99
CA TRP A 291 -15.66 24.84 -3.05
C TRP A 291 -15.72 24.11 -4.40
N ASN A 292 -16.91 24.00 -4.98
CA ASN A 292 -17.07 23.47 -6.33
C ASN A 292 -17.06 24.59 -7.37
N PHE A 293 -15.95 24.75 -8.08
CA PHE A 293 -15.78 25.84 -9.05
C PHE A 293 -16.66 25.70 -10.30
N GLN A 294 -17.15 24.50 -10.62
CA GLN A 294 -18.06 24.30 -11.76
C GLN A 294 -19.49 24.74 -11.43
N LEU A 295 -19.87 24.67 -10.16
CA LEU A 295 -21.21 25.06 -9.71
C LEU A 295 -21.28 26.54 -9.35
N ASP A 296 -20.24 27.10 -8.74
CA ASP A 296 -20.26 28.50 -8.29
C ASP A 296 -18.88 29.17 -8.32
N ARG A 297 -18.33 29.43 -9.50
CA ARG A 297 -17.04 30.16 -9.60
C ARG A 297 -17.13 31.58 -9.03
N ALA A 298 -18.21 32.32 -9.30
CA ALA A 298 -18.34 33.70 -8.86
C ALA A 298 -18.43 33.83 -7.33
N GLY A 299 -19.04 32.86 -6.67
CA GLY A 299 -19.04 32.79 -5.21
C GLY A 299 -17.66 32.52 -4.63
N LEU A 300 -16.79 31.73 -5.29
CA LEU A 300 -15.41 31.51 -4.83
C LEU A 300 -14.67 32.83 -4.79
N ASP A 301 -14.76 33.59 -5.88
CA ASP A 301 -14.11 34.88 -6.01
C ASP A 301 -14.60 35.81 -4.89
N LYS A 302 -15.91 35.93 -4.69
CA LYS A 302 -16.50 36.74 -3.60
C LYS A 302 -16.03 36.28 -2.22
N ARG A 303 -16.03 34.98 -1.95
CA ARG A 303 -15.64 34.41 -0.66
C ARG A 303 -14.18 34.73 -0.34
N VAL A 304 -13.28 34.62 -1.32
CA VAL A 304 -11.88 35.01 -1.15
C VAL A 304 -11.77 36.52 -0.88
N GLN A 305 -12.53 37.37 -1.59
CA GLN A 305 -12.52 38.82 -1.34
C GLN A 305 -13.04 39.16 0.06
N GLU A 306 -14.13 38.54 0.51
CA GLU A 306 -14.71 38.73 1.85
C GLU A 306 -13.72 38.38 2.96
N LEU A 307 -13.04 37.23 2.84
CA LEU A 307 -12.07 36.76 3.84
C LEU A 307 -10.79 37.60 3.88
N THR A 308 -10.53 38.41 2.85
CA THR A 308 -9.25 39.11 2.67
C THR A 308 -9.39 40.63 2.61
N ASN A 309 -10.59 41.17 2.85
CA ASN A 309 -10.92 42.60 2.70
C ASN A 309 -10.60 43.13 1.30
N GLY A 310 -10.94 42.37 0.26
CA GLY A 310 -10.78 42.81 -1.12
C GLY A 310 -9.37 42.60 -1.71
N ARG A 311 -8.45 41.95 -0.99
CA ARG A 311 -7.05 41.81 -1.43
C ARG A 311 -6.82 40.62 -2.35
N GLY A 312 -7.50 39.50 -2.11
CA GLY A 312 -7.19 38.19 -2.70
C GLY A 312 -6.41 37.28 -1.74
N ALA A 313 -6.31 36.00 -2.08
CA ALA A 313 -5.65 34.97 -1.28
C ALA A 313 -4.15 35.25 -1.12
N ASP A 314 -3.63 35.02 0.09
CA ASP A 314 -2.21 35.21 0.43
C ASP A 314 -1.32 34.17 -0.23
N ALA A 315 -1.82 32.93 -0.32
CA ALA A 315 -1.13 31.83 -0.98
C ALA A 315 -2.09 30.94 -1.76
N VAL A 316 -1.58 30.38 -2.85
CA VAL A 316 -2.27 29.36 -3.65
C VAL A 316 -1.41 28.11 -3.70
N ILE A 317 -2.01 26.96 -3.39
CA ILE A 317 -1.42 25.63 -3.57
C ILE A 317 -2.13 24.98 -4.75
N GLU A 318 -1.43 24.83 -5.88
CA GLU A 318 -1.98 24.28 -7.12
C GLU A 318 -1.37 22.90 -7.38
N VAL A 319 -2.22 21.87 -7.43
CA VAL A 319 -1.81 20.45 -7.54
C VAL A 319 -2.48 19.71 -8.71
N VAL A 320 -3.07 20.43 -9.66
CA VAL A 320 -3.82 19.87 -10.80
C VAL A 320 -2.92 19.72 -12.03
N GLY A 321 -2.07 20.70 -12.34
CA GLY A 321 -1.18 20.66 -13.51
C GLY A 321 -1.85 21.09 -14.82
N LEU A 322 -2.93 21.88 -14.76
CA LEU A 322 -3.63 22.39 -15.93
C LEU A 322 -3.57 23.92 -15.99
N SER A 323 -3.36 24.49 -17.17
CA SER A 323 -3.31 25.95 -17.36
C SER A 323 -4.56 26.67 -16.81
N PRO A 324 -5.82 26.18 -16.96
CA PRO A 324 -6.97 26.81 -16.32
C PRO A 324 -6.96 26.80 -14.78
N ALA A 325 -6.39 25.76 -14.16
CA ALA A 325 -6.25 25.69 -12.70
C ALA A 325 -5.20 26.71 -12.22
N LEU A 326 -4.08 26.78 -12.93
CA LEU A 326 -3.01 27.75 -12.66
C LEU A 326 -3.48 29.20 -12.90
N ARG A 327 -4.32 29.43 -13.91
CA ARG A 327 -4.99 30.72 -14.17
C ARG A 327 -5.90 31.12 -13.02
N THR A 328 -6.75 30.20 -12.56
CA THR A 328 -7.64 30.43 -11.42
C THR A 328 -6.84 30.79 -10.17
N GLY A 329 -5.73 30.08 -9.92
CA GLY A 329 -4.79 30.41 -8.87
C GLY A 329 -4.23 31.82 -9.01
N PHE A 330 -3.74 32.17 -10.20
CA PHE A 330 -3.25 33.52 -10.48
C PHE A 330 -4.31 34.59 -10.21
N GLU A 331 -5.54 34.42 -10.69
CA GLU A 331 -6.63 35.39 -10.54
C GLU A 331 -7.01 35.63 -9.08
N LEU A 332 -7.11 34.57 -8.28
CA LEU A 332 -7.48 34.64 -6.86
C LEU A 332 -6.37 35.19 -5.96
N LEU A 333 -5.10 35.13 -6.41
CA LEU A 333 -3.95 35.56 -5.63
C LEU A 333 -3.89 37.09 -5.51
N ARG A 334 -3.62 37.60 -4.30
CA ARG A 334 -3.32 39.02 -4.09
C ARG A 334 -1.96 39.42 -4.67
N PRO A 335 -1.71 40.73 -4.91
CA PRO A 335 -0.35 41.22 -5.11
C PRO A 335 0.58 40.83 -3.96
N TRP A 336 1.84 40.51 -4.27
CA TRP A 336 2.83 39.97 -3.33
C TRP A 336 2.43 38.63 -2.68
N GLY A 337 1.52 37.88 -3.30
CA GLY A 337 1.17 36.53 -2.88
C GLY A 337 2.12 35.47 -3.44
N THR A 338 1.99 34.24 -2.94
CA THR A 338 2.78 33.08 -3.38
C THR A 338 1.92 32.02 -4.06
N ILE A 339 2.32 31.55 -5.23
CA ILE A 339 1.79 30.34 -5.86
C ILE A 339 2.81 29.22 -5.68
N SER A 340 2.43 28.15 -4.97
CA SER A 340 3.12 26.87 -4.99
C SER A 340 2.41 25.93 -5.95
N SER A 341 2.98 25.70 -7.13
CA SER A 341 2.42 24.80 -8.14
C SER A 341 3.28 23.54 -8.29
N VAL A 342 2.74 22.40 -7.90
CA VAL A 342 3.41 21.09 -7.98
C VAL A 342 2.68 20.12 -8.91
N GLY A 343 1.56 20.55 -9.52
CA GLY A 343 0.92 19.82 -10.60
C GLY A 343 1.81 19.74 -11.84
N VAL A 344 1.67 18.65 -12.61
CA VAL A 344 2.48 18.42 -13.81
C VAL A 344 1.93 19.26 -14.98
N HIS A 345 2.54 20.41 -15.24
CA HIS A 345 2.16 21.30 -16.34
C HIS A 345 2.84 20.90 -17.65
N ASN A 346 2.05 20.70 -18.70
CA ASN A 346 2.50 20.45 -20.09
C ASN A 346 2.08 21.56 -21.07
N GLY A 347 1.38 22.58 -20.58
CA GLY A 347 0.88 23.72 -21.38
C GLY A 347 1.59 25.02 -21.06
N GLU A 348 1.14 26.09 -21.72
CA GLU A 348 1.66 27.44 -21.48
C GLU A 348 1.26 27.97 -20.10
N ILE A 349 2.10 28.87 -19.58
CA ILE A 349 1.79 29.66 -18.39
C ILE A 349 0.66 30.64 -18.74
N PRO A 350 -0.45 30.66 -17.97
CA PRO A 350 -1.69 31.33 -18.39
C PRO A 350 -1.74 32.82 -18.00
N TRP A 351 -0.60 33.50 -18.00
CA TRP A 351 -0.46 34.95 -17.80
C TRP A 351 0.78 35.45 -18.55
N ASP A 352 0.81 36.74 -18.84
CA ASP A 352 1.95 37.37 -19.51
C ASP A 352 2.89 38.11 -18.53
N GLY A 353 3.93 38.74 -19.08
CA GLY A 353 4.89 39.50 -18.28
C GLY A 353 4.29 40.74 -17.62
N ASN A 354 3.29 41.38 -18.23
CA ASN A 354 2.64 42.57 -17.69
C ASN A 354 1.70 42.21 -16.54
N ASP A 355 0.96 41.11 -16.66
CA ASP A 355 0.18 40.50 -15.60
C ASP A 355 1.05 40.18 -14.39
N ALA A 356 2.20 39.52 -14.60
CA ALA A 356 3.14 39.18 -13.53
C ALA A 356 3.77 40.42 -12.89
N TYR A 357 4.21 41.39 -13.70
CA TYR A 357 4.78 42.66 -13.24
C TYR A 357 3.80 43.41 -12.32
N SER A 358 2.52 43.42 -12.67
CA SER A 358 1.47 44.11 -11.92
C SER A 358 1.13 43.45 -10.58
N LYS A 359 1.50 42.18 -10.38
CA LYS A 359 1.20 41.44 -9.13
C LYS A 359 2.38 41.34 -8.17
N ASN A 360 3.63 41.51 -8.60
CA ASN A 360 4.80 41.22 -7.74
C ASN A 360 4.73 39.82 -7.10
N LEU A 361 4.15 38.83 -7.79
CA LEU A 361 3.93 37.51 -7.22
C LEU A 361 5.22 36.70 -7.10
N THR A 362 5.23 35.77 -6.15
CA THR A 362 6.20 34.68 -6.12
C THR A 362 5.57 33.42 -6.70
N VAL A 363 6.26 32.74 -7.62
CA VAL A 363 5.82 31.44 -8.14
C VAL A 363 6.94 30.43 -7.90
N GLN A 364 6.60 29.34 -7.22
CA GLN A 364 7.46 28.17 -7.11
C GLN A 364 6.79 27.01 -7.87
N MET A 365 7.44 26.53 -8.92
CA MET A 365 6.98 25.38 -9.71
C MET A 365 7.98 24.23 -9.65
N GLY A 366 7.48 22.99 -9.75
CA GLY A 366 8.30 21.83 -10.13
C GLY A 366 8.20 20.62 -9.23
N ARG A 367 8.97 19.59 -9.61
CA ARG A 367 8.99 18.26 -9.01
C ARG A 367 9.53 18.27 -7.58
N CYS A 368 8.80 17.64 -6.66
CA CYS A 368 9.19 17.47 -5.26
C CYS A 368 10.55 16.76 -5.12
N PRO A 369 11.53 17.34 -4.40
CA PRO A 369 12.77 16.65 -4.03
C PRO A 369 12.53 15.72 -2.83
N VAL A 370 11.78 14.62 -3.06
CA VAL A 370 11.27 13.72 -2.00
C VAL A 370 12.36 13.34 -1.01
N ARG A 371 13.50 12.83 -1.49
CA ARG A 371 14.60 12.43 -0.59
C ARG A 371 15.03 13.55 0.36
N SER A 372 15.03 14.80 -0.11
CA SER A 372 15.51 15.96 0.64
C SER A 372 14.50 16.50 1.65
N VAL A 373 13.19 16.36 1.37
CA VAL A 373 12.11 16.84 2.26
C VAL A 373 11.50 15.76 3.14
N ALA A 374 11.81 14.49 2.84
CA ALA A 374 11.18 13.36 3.51
C ALA A 374 11.39 13.32 5.02
N PRO A 375 12.55 13.68 5.62
CA PRO A 375 12.65 13.74 7.07
C PRO A 375 11.58 14.64 7.71
N GLN A 376 11.35 15.83 7.16
CA GLN A 376 10.35 16.78 7.64
C GLN A 376 8.93 16.28 7.36
N ALA A 377 8.67 15.76 6.16
CA ALA A 377 7.37 15.21 5.80
C ALA A 377 7.01 14.00 6.67
N LEU A 378 7.97 13.16 7.01
CA LEU A 378 7.76 11.97 7.83
C LEU A 378 7.25 12.30 9.24
N GLU A 379 7.76 13.37 9.83
CA GLU A 379 7.28 13.83 11.14
C GLU A 379 5.83 14.32 11.08
N VAL A 380 5.42 14.95 9.97
CA VAL A 380 4.02 15.31 9.75
C VAL A 380 3.15 14.06 9.53
N LEU A 381 3.63 13.08 8.78
CA LEU A 381 2.93 11.82 8.55
C LEU A 381 2.69 11.09 9.88
N LYS A 382 3.71 10.95 10.73
CA LYS A 382 3.57 10.30 12.05
C LYS A 382 2.41 10.88 12.86
N ARG A 383 2.30 12.21 12.89
CA ARG A 383 1.23 12.92 13.61
C ARG A 383 -0.14 12.75 12.96
N ASN A 384 -0.20 12.69 11.63
CA ASN A 384 -1.45 12.79 10.88
C ASN A 384 -1.91 11.50 10.18
N GLN A 385 -1.18 10.38 10.30
CA GLN A 385 -1.51 9.12 9.60
C GLN A 385 -2.93 8.60 9.91
N HIS A 386 -3.46 8.89 11.10
CA HIS A 386 -4.83 8.54 11.49
C HIS A 386 -5.91 9.23 10.62
N LYS A 387 -5.57 10.34 9.94
CA LYS A 387 -6.44 11.05 9.01
C LYS A 387 -6.42 10.47 7.60
N LEU A 388 -5.49 9.56 7.29
CA LEU A 388 -5.25 9.03 5.95
C LEU A 388 -5.95 7.69 5.67
N SER A 389 -6.91 7.28 6.50
CA SER A 389 -7.63 6.01 6.30
C SER A 389 -8.19 5.88 4.88
N PHE A 390 -8.74 6.96 4.33
CA PHE A 390 -9.29 7.01 2.98
C PHE A 390 -8.26 6.72 1.86
N MET A 391 -6.96 6.87 2.13
CA MET A 391 -5.89 6.50 1.18
C MET A 391 -5.62 4.99 1.14
N ALA A 392 -6.09 4.25 2.16
CA ALA A 392 -5.91 2.82 2.30
C ALA A 392 -7.24 2.03 2.20
N ASP A 393 -8.34 2.66 1.77
CA ASP A 393 -9.64 1.99 1.61
C ASP A 393 -9.64 0.93 0.50
N LYS A 394 -8.75 1.07 -0.50
CA LYS A 394 -8.63 0.14 -1.63
C LYS A 394 -7.24 -0.48 -1.69
N ILE A 395 -7.04 -1.48 -0.83
CA ILE A 395 -5.90 -2.40 -0.93
C ILE A 395 -6.31 -3.60 -1.79
N MET A 396 -5.52 -3.92 -2.81
CA MET A 396 -5.78 -5.01 -3.76
C MET A 396 -4.53 -5.89 -3.91
N PRO A 397 -4.66 -7.19 -4.19
CA PRO A 397 -3.51 -7.99 -4.58
C PRO A 397 -2.95 -7.51 -5.92
N LEU A 398 -1.63 -7.61 -6.11
CA LEU A 398 -0.94 -7.16 -7.33
C LEU A 398 -1.51 -7.84 -8.60
N SER A 399 -1.94 -9.11 -8.47
CA SER A 399 -2.60 -9.86 -9.54
C SER A 399 -3.88 -9.19 -10.11
N GLN A 400 -4.48 -8.22 -9.40
CA GLN A 400 -5.65 -7.46 -9.87
C GLN A 400 -5.29 -6.08 -10.46
N ALA A 401 -4.02 -5.84 -10.82
CA ALA A 401 -3.58 -4.54 -11.32
C ALA A 401 -4.40 -4.01 -12.52
N VAL A 402 -4.80 -4.87 -13.46
CA VAL A 402 -5.60 -4.45 -14.62
C VAL A 402 -6.94 -3.82 -14.19
N GLU A 403 -7.64 -4.44 -13.23
CA GLU A 403 -8.88 -3.90 -12.67
C GLU A 403 -8.60 -2.60 -11.89
N ALA A 404 -7.54 -2.56 -11.10
CA ALA A 404 -7.14 -1.39 -10.33
C ALA A 404 -6.88 -0.16 -11.20
N TYR A 405 -6.17 -0.33 -12.33
CA TYR A 405 -5.95 0.74 -13.30
C TYR A 405 -7.26 1.24 -13.89
N ASP A 406 -8.23 0.36 -14.19
CA ASP A 406 -9.53 0.73 -14.73
C ASP A 406 -10.37 1.56 -13.73
N ILE A 407 -10.54 1.08 -12.50
CA ILE A 407 -11.33 1.78 -11.48
C ILE A 407 -10.70 3.11 -11.07
N PHE A 408 -9.37 3.19 -11.04
CA PHE A 408 -8.64 4.42 -10.73
C PHE A 408 -8.73 5.42 -11.89
N ASN A 409 -8.58 4.95 -13.13
CA ASN A 409 -8.75 5.79 -14.32
C ASN A 409 -10.18 6.37 -14.41
N LYS A 410 -11.20 5.59 -14.03
CA LYS A 410 -12.61 6.01 -13.97
C LYS A 410 -12.94 6.85 -12.73
N MET A 411 -11.94 7.20 -11.90
CA MET A 411 -12.11 8.01 -10.68
C MET A 411 -13.10 7.42 -9.67
N GLN A 412 -13.25 6.08 -9.64
CA GLN A 412 -14.13 5.39 -8.71
C GLN A 412 -13.51 5.22 -7.31
N VAL A 413 -12.19 5.34 -7.22
CA VAL A 413 -11.40 5.25 -5.99
C VAL A 413 -10.41 6.41 -5.94
N GLN A 414 -10.04 6.84 -4.72
CA GLN A 414 -9.09 7.94 -4.55
C GLN A 414 -7.65 7.50 -4.69
N LYS A 415 -7.31 6.30 -4.19
CA LYS A 415 -5.98 5.73 -4.21
C LYS A 415 -6.13 4.22 -4.31
N VAL A 416 -5.21 3.58 -5.03
CA VAL A 416 -5.06 2.12 -4.98
C VAL A 416 -3.69 1.79 -4.41
N ILE A 417 -3.68 0.88 -3.45
CA ILE A 417 -2.47 0.28 -2.91
C ILE A 417 -2.50 -1.20 -3.29
N PHE A 418 -1.45 -1.67 -3.93
CA PHE A 418 -1.21 -3.07 -4.19
C PHE A 418 -0.46 -3.70 -3.03
N GLN A 419 -0.95 -4.84 -2.56
CA GLN A 419 -0.16 -5.77 -1.76
C GLN A 419 0.55 -6.73 -2.71
N ALA A 420 1.88 -6.82 -2.61
CA ALA A 420 2.65 -7.73 -3.45
C ALA A 420 2.34 -9.19 -3.08
N ASP A 421 2.04 -10.02 -4.08
CA ASP A 421 1.60 -11.41 -3.92
C ASP A 421 2.79 -12.35 -3.69
N HIS A 422 3.45 -12.24 -2.55
CA HIS A 422 4.48 -13.22 -2.18
C HIS A 422 3.83 -14.57 -1.93
N LYS A 423 4.15 -15.58 -2.74
CA LYS A 423 3.79 -16.97 -2.44
C LYS A 423 4.33 -17.30 -1.04
N ASN A 424 3.44 -17.30 -0.06
CA ASN A 424 3.78 -17.69 1.29
C ASN A 424 4.31 -19.12 1.22
N THR A 425 5.61 -19.31 1.46
CA THR A 425 6.04 -20.50 2.16
C THR A 425 5.31 -20.46 3.50
N CYS A 426 4.18 -21.15 3.59
CA CYS A 426 3.50 -21.38 4.85
C CYS A 426 4.49 -22.08 5.80
N ASN A 427 5.23 -21.32 6.58
CA ASN A 427 5.80 -21.81 7.82
C ASN A 427 4.65 -21.89 8.82
N LEU A 428 3.86 -22.96 8.72
CA LEU A 428 3.05 -23.42 9.83
C LEU A 428 4.01 -23.73 10.98
N SER A 429 4.20 -22.76 11.87
CA SER A 429 4.68 -23.01 13.22
C SER A 429 3.62 -23.88 13.90
N LEU A 430 3.80 -25.19 13.84
CA LEU A 430 3.07 -26.11 14.71
C LEU A 430 3.60 -25.88 16.12
N SER A 431 2.93 -25.02 16.88
CA SER A 431 3.08 -25.03 18.34
C SER A 431 2.63 -26.40 18.83
N THR A 432 3.54 -27.17 19.42
CA THR A 432 3.23 -28.43 20.11
C THR A 432 2.11 -28.20 21.13
N ILE A 433 0.92 -28.71 20.86
CA ILE A 433 -0.15 -28.78 21.87
C ILE A 433 0.25 -29.90 22.83
N HIS A 434 0.79 -29.54 23.99
CA HIS A 434 0.93 -30.48 25.10
C HIS A 434 -0.46 -30.75 25.71
N LEU A 435 -1.10 -31.84 25.29
CA LEU A 435 -2.22 -32.43 26.03
C LEU A 435 -1.65 -33.18 27.24
N ASN A 436 -1.54 -32.48 28.38
CA ASN A 436 -1.24 -33.12 29.66
C ASN A 436 -2.47 -33.88 30.15
N PHE A 437 -2.46 -35.20 30.01
CA PHE A 437 -3.37 -36.07 30.74
C PHE A 437 -2.86 -36.20 32.19
N PHE A 438 -3.46 -35.45 33.11
CA PHE A 438 -3.29 -35.69 34.53
C PHE A 438 -4.09 -36.92 34.94
N THR A 439 -3.42 -38.05 35.17
CA THR A 439 -3.99 -39.18 35.90
C THR A 439 -3.78 -38.93 37.39
N SER A 440 -4.79 -38.42 38.09
CA SER A 440 -4.77 -38.36 39.55
C SER A 440 -5.14 -39.73 40.13
N HIS A 441 -4.21 -40.32 40.87
CA HIS A 441 -4.49 -41.46 41.75
C HIS A 441 -5.22 -40.94 42.99
N LEU A 442 -6.46 -41.38 43.20
CA LEU A 442 -7.14 -41.32 44.50
C LEU A 442 -7.77 -42.69 44.82
N PRO A 443 -7.61 -43.20 46.07
CA PRO A 443 -8.08 -44.53 46.48
C PRO A 443 -9.58 -44.53 46.84
N PRO A 444 -10.21 -45.72 47.01
CA PRO A 444 -11.66 -45.83 47.01
C PRO A 444 -12.25 -45.73 48.43
N SER A 445 -13.32 -44.95 48.61
CA SER A 445 -14.37 -45.21 49.60
C SER A 445 -15.65 -44.38 49.31
N PRO A 446 -16.82 -44.79 49.84
CA PRO A 446 -18.11 -44.54 49.19
C PRO A 446 -18.99 -43.46 49.88
N LEU A 447 -20.10 -43.13 49.19
CA LEU A 447 -21.35 -42.49 49.65
C LEU A 447 -21.52 -40.96 49.52
N THR A 448 -22.71 -40.62 48.99
CA THR A 448 -23.60 -39.47 49.26
C THR A 448 -23.36 -38.07 48.63
N PHE A 449 -24.29 -37.73 47.71
CA PHE A 449 -25.14 -36.51 47.57
C PHE A 449 -24.63 -35.08 47.91
N PHE A 450 -24.68 -34.20 46.88
CA PHE A 450 -25.02 -32.75 46.84
C PHE A 450 -24.06 -31.70 47.50
N PRO A 451 -24.20 -30.36 47.28
CA PRO A 451 -23.82 -29.53 46.11
C PRO A 451 -23.06 -28.21 46.51
N PHE A 452 -22.91 -27.24 45.58
CA PHE A 452 -22.39 -25.84 45.75
C PHE A 452 -20.85 -25.71 45.98
N LEU A 453 -20.13 -24.66 45.54
CA LEU A 453 -20.43 -23.22 45.53
C LEU A 453 -19.43 -22.44 44.63
N LEU A 454 -19.98 -21.72 43.65
CA LEU A 454 -19.76 -20.32 43.22
C LEU A 454 -18.37 -19.65 43.02
N LEU A 455 -18.31 -19.00 41.85
CA LEU A 455 -17.96 -17.59 41.54
C LEU A 455 -16.47 -17.18 41.41
N LEU A 456 -16.15 -16.45 40.32
CA LEU A 456 -16.01 -14.98 40.30
C LEU A 456 -15.42 -14.46 38.93
N PHE A 457 -16.25 -13.69 38.20
CA PHE A 457 -15.93 -12.48 37.38
C PHE A 457 -15.25 -12.55 35.97
N PRO A 458 -15.44 -11.51 35.09
CA PRO A 458 -15.98 -11.68 33.72
C PRO A 458 -15.08 -11.01 32.60
N PRO A 459 -15.60 -10.60 31.41
CA PRO A 459 -15.13 -11.01 30.07
C PRO A 459 -14.16 -10.03 29.37
N PRO A 460 -13.70 -10.38 28.14
CA PRO A 460 -14.00 -9.46 27.03
C PRO A 460 -14.54 -10.17 25.76
N LEU A 461 -15.50 -9.50 25.09
CA LEU A 461 -15.96 -9.70 23.71
C LEU A 461 -14.91 -9.19 22.69
N PRO A 462 -15.11 -9.34 21.36
CA PRO A 462 -15.52 -10.51 20.58
C PRO A 462 -14.49 -10.80 19.46
N LEU A 463 -14.03 -12.04 19.31
CA LEU A 463 -13.32 -12.47 18.11
C LEU A 463 -14.29 -13.05 17.09
N SER A 464 -14.12 -12.58 15.86
CA SER A 464 -14.90 -12.85 14.65
C SER A 464 -15.24 -14.33 14.44
N LEU A 465 -16.50 -14.57 14.06
CA LEU A 465 -17.00 -15.81 13.45
C LEU A 465 -16.08 -16.24 12.30
N ASN A 466 -15.27 -17.27 12.50
CA ASN A 466 -14.77 -18.16 11.44
C ASN A 466 -14.04 -19.42 11.96
N CYS A 467 -14.29 -19.87 13.19
CA CYS A 467 -13.67 -21.07 13.75
C CYS A 467 -14.63 -21.89 14.62
N ILE A 468 -15.81 -22.26 14.11
CA ILE A 468 -16.63 -23.33 14.73
C ILE A 468 -17.33 -24.11 13.61
N PHE A 469 -16.66 -25.13 13.08
CA PHE A 469 -17.31 -26.26 12.40
C PHE A 469 -16.32 -27.43 12.35
N LEU A 470 -16.04 -28.04 13.51
CA LEU A 470 -15.56 -29.42 13.56
C LEU A 470 -15.59 -29.98 14.99
N PHE A 471 -16.74 -30.08 15.64
CA PHE A 471 -16.91 -30.98 16.79
C PHE A 471 -18.37 -31.43 16.84
N ILE A 472 -18.57 -32.70 17.21
CA ILE A 472 -19.83 -33.48 17.22
C ILE A 472 -20.10 -34.22 15.90
N PHE A 473 -19.39 -35.32 15.69
CA PHE A 473 -19.91 -36.55 15.08
C PHE A 473 -18.90 -37.67 15.33
N LEU A 474 -18.91 -38.23 16.55
CA LEU A 474 -18.35 -39.54 16.91
C LEU A 474 -18.49 -39.71 18.43
N LEU A 475 -19.72 -40.01 18.86
CA LEU A 475 -20.07 -40.69 20.11
C LEU A 475 -21.58 -40.96 20.01
N LEU A 476 -21.91 -42.04 19.30
CA LEU A 476 -23.15 -42.83 19.25
C LEU A 476 -23.26 -43.47 17.86
N SER A 477 -22.46 -44.50 17.64
CA SER A 477 -22.70 -45.62 16.72
C SER A 477 -21.84 -46.79 17.20
#